data_AF-A0A1G2CV02-F1
#
_entry.id   AF-A0A1G2CV02-F1
#
_cell.length_a   1.000
_cell.length_b   1.000
_cell.length_c   1.000
_cell.angle_alpha   90.00
_cell.angle_beta   90.00
_cell.angle_gamma   90.00
#
_symmetry.space_group_name_H-M   'P 1'
#
loop_
_entity.id
_entity.type
_entity.pdbx_description
1 polymer ?
#
loop_
_entity_poly.entity_id
_entity_poly.type
_entity_poly.pdbx_seq_one_letter_code
_entity_poly.pdbx_strand_id
1 'polypeptide(L)' 'MKKYGKELKESQLQITLSDFLESFNKNMPKNFPRASSALLQKFKETHSLLFTHGDMWSLDQHRKKIIDWLPRNTGTL' A
#
# COMPACT_ATOMS: atom_id res chain seq x y z
N MET A 1 19.02 23.68 4.99
CA MET A 1 17.56 23.57 5.19
C MET A 1 17.25 22.18 5.76
N LYS A 2 16.73 22.13 6.97
CA LYS A 2 16.53 20.91 7.77
C LYS A 2 15.34 20.12 7.19
N LYS A 3 15.57 18.94 6.59
CA LYS A 3 14.52 18.02 6.11
C LYS A 3 14.63 16.65 6.79
N TYR A 4 14.59 16.60 8.12
CA TYR A 4 14.45 15.34 8.87
C TYR A 4 13.42 15.51 9.99
N GLY A 5 12.23 15.98 9.61
CA GLY A 5 11.06 16.08 10.49
C GLY A 5 9.94 15.10 10.13
N LYS A 6 10.26 13.97 9.46
CA LYS A 6 9.26 13.03 8.95
C LYS A 6 9.49 11.56 9.34
N GLU A 7 10.21 11.32 10.43
CA GLU A 7 10.16 10.05 11.18
C GLU A 7 8.93 9.98 12.10
N LEU A 8 7.94 10.86 11.90
CA LEU A 8 6.63 10.71 12.53
C LEU A 8 5.89 9.56 11.84
N LYS A 9 6.14 8.35 12.34
CA LYS A 9 5.24 7.21 12.28
C LYS A 9 4.65 6.98 10.87
N GLU A 10 5.44 6.42 9.96
CA GLU A 10 4.93 5.84 8.70
C GLU A 10 3.78 4.84 8.93
N SER A 11 3.67 4.30 10.15
CA SER A 11 2.56 3.47 10.62
C SER A 11 1.23 4.21 10.87
N GLN A 12 1.24 5.55 11.00
CA GLN A 12 0.05 6.38 11.26
C GLN A 12 -0.22 7.43 10.17
N LEU A 13 0.65 7.54 9.16
CA LEU A 13 0.40 8.40 8.01
C LEU A 13 -0.62 7.72 7.10
N GLN A 14 -1.86 8.16 7.26
CA GLN A 14 -2.94 7.92 6.32
C GLN A 14 -2.62 8.63 4.99
N ILE A 15 -2.22 7.85 3.99
CA ILE A 15 -1.84 8.34 2.66
C ILE A 15 -2.90 7.97 1.61
N THR A 16 -2.85 8.67 0.48
CA THR A 16 -3.75 8.40 -0.65
C THR A 16 -3.32 7.14 -1.39
N LEU A 17 -4.24 6.56 -2.18
CA LEU A 17 -3.95 5.37 -2.98
C LEU A 17 -2.75 5.58 -3.93
N SER A 18 -2.64 6.77 -4.53
CA SER A 18 -1.53 7.10 -5.45
C SER A 18 -0.19 7.18 -4.74
N ASP A 19 -0.14 7.83 -3.57
CA ASP A 19 1.09 7.93 -2.77
C ASP A 19 1.48 6.54 -2.21
N PHE A 20 0.50 5.75 -1.78
CA PHE A 20 0.71 4.37 -1.37
C PHE A 20 1.27 3.53 -2.51
N LEU A 21 0.69 3.63 -3.71
CA LEU A 21 1.14 2.90 -4.89
C LEU A 21 2.59 3.23 -5.25
N GLU A 22 2.93 4.52 -5.26
CA GLU A 22 4.29 4.98 -5.56
C GLU A 22 5.27 4.48 -4.50
N SER A 23 4.96 4.68 -3.22
CA SER A 23 5.82 4.25 -2.10
C SER A 23 5.96 2.73 -2.06
N PHE A 24 4.87 1.99 -2.24
CA PHE A 24 4.86 0.53 -2.31
C PHE A 24 5.77 0.06 -3.43
N ASN A 25 5.52 0.48 -4.67
CA ASN A 25 6.32 0.05 -5.82
C ASN A 25 7.79 0.51 -5.68
N LYS A 26 8.06 1.71 -5.22
CA LYS A 26 9.44 2.20 -5.03
C LYS A 26 10.24 1.34 -4.05
N ASN A 27 9.60 0.82 -3.01
CA ASN A 27 10.24 -0.01 -1.99
C ASN A 27 10.17 -1.52 -2.29
N MET A 28 9.51 -1.95 -3.37
CA MET A 28 9.44 -3.36 -3.75
C MET A 28 10.60 -3.76 -4.68
N PRO A 29 11.18 -4.96 -4.48
CA PRO A 29 12.23 -5.48 -5.35
C PRO A 29 11.72 -5.74 -6.77
N LYS A 30 12.62 -5.68 -7.75
CA LYS A 30 12.30 -5.81 -9.19
C LYS A 30 11.65 -7.15 -9.55
N ASN A 31 11.92 -8.21 -8.78
CA ASN A 31 11.36 -9.55 -8.97
C ASN A 31 9.96 -9.73 -8.36
N PHE A 32 9.45 -8.72 -7.65
CA PHE A 32 8.13 -8.77 -7.06
C PHE A 32 7.10 -8.12 -7.99
N PRO A 33 5.89 -8.69 -8.11
CA PRO A 33 4.85 -8.11 -8.95
C PRO A 33 4.54 -6.67 -8.52
N ARG A 34 4.44 -5.77 -9.51
CA ARG A 34 4.08 -4.38 -9.25
C ARG A 34 2.61 -4.30 -8.87
N ALA A 35 2.31 -3.58 -7.80
CA ALA A 35 0.94 -3.20 -7.53
C ALA A 35 0.49 -2.24 -8.64
N SER A 36 -0.78 -2.32 -9.00
CA SER A 36 -1.47 -1.35 -9.86
C SER A 36 -2.63 -0.76 -9.09
N SER A 37 -3.08 0.44 -9.48
CA SER A 37 -4.24 1.08 -8.85
C SER A 37 -5.48 0.18 -8.82
N ALA A 38 -5.74 -0.55 -9.92
CA ALA A 38 -6.83 -1.52 -10.00
C ALA A 38 -6.72 -2.66 -8.98
N LEU A 39 -5.51 -3.21 -8.78
CA LEU A 39 -5.25 -4.26 -7.79
C LEU A 39 -5.41 -3.73 -6.37
N LEU A 40 -4.91 -2.52 -6.09
CA LEU A 40 -5.09 -1.88 -4.79
C LEU A 40 -6.57 -1.58 -4.52
N GLN A 41 -7.32 -1.14 -5.52
CA GLN A 41 -8.76 -0.92 -5.37
C GLN A 41 -9.49 -2.23 -5.06
N LYS A 42 -9.20 -3.31 -5.80
CA LYS A 42 -9.75 -4.64 -5.52
C LYS A 42 -9.35 -5.16 -4.13
N PHE A 43 -8.10 -4.92 -3.72
CA PHE A 43 -7.64 -5.24 -2.37
C PHE A 43 -8.48 -4.51 -1.33
N LYS A 44 -8.71 -3.21 -1.52
CA LYS A 44 -9.53 -2.40 -0.62
C LYS A 44 -10.99 -2.84 -0.58
N GLU A 45 -11.58 -3.21 -1.70
CA GLU A 45 -12.94 -3.76 -1.72
C GLU A 45 -13.02 -5.10 -0.97
N THR A 46 -12.03 -5.97 -1.19
CA THR A 46 -11.94 -7.29 -0.54
C THR A 46 -11.64 -7.18 0.96
N HIS A 47 -10.84 -6.19 1.35
CA HIS A 47 -10.36 -5.96 2.71
C HIS A 47 -10.87 -4.63 3.27
N SER A 48 -12.10 -4.25 2.94
CA SER A 48 -12.75 -3.01 3.41
C SER A 48 -12.78 -2.91 4.93
N LEU A 49 -12.79 -4.05 5.62
CA LEU A 49 -12.67 -4.15 7.08
C LEU A 49 -11.35 -3.62 7.66
N LEU A 50 -10.28 -3.55 6.85
CA LEU A 50 -9.00 -2.93 7.26
C LEU A 50 -9.08 -1.39 7.21
N PHE A 51 -10.04 -0.85 6.48
CA PHE A 51 -10.26 0.58 6.27
C PHE A 51 -11.27 1.11 7.29
N THR A 52 -10.93 1.03 8.58
CA THR A 52 -11.82 1.45 9.68
C THR A 52 -11.96 2.96 9.83
N HIS A 53 -11.02 3.73 9.28
CA HIS A 53 -11.01 5.20 9.29
C HIS A 53 -11.26 5.79 7.88
N GLY A 54 -12.12 5.14 7.09
CA GLY A 54 -12.45 5.55 5.73
C GLY A 54 -11.40 5.11 4.69
N ASP A 55 -11.32 5.82 3.58
CA ASP A 55 -10.57 5.42 2.37
C ASP A 55 -9.03 5.53 2.45
N MET A 56 -8.48 5.66 3.65
CA MET A 56 -7.08 6.02 3.87
C MET A 56 -6.16 4.80 3.95
N TRP A 57 -4.96 4.91 3.38
CA TRP A 57 -3.99 3.83 3.33
C TRP A 57 -2.92 3.97 4.40
N SER A 58 -2.62 2.90 5.13
CA SER A 58 -1.50 2.82 6.06
C SER A 58 -0.40 1.94 5.46
N LEU A 59 0.82 2.47 5.32
CA LEU A 59 1.94 1.68 4.78
C LEU A 59 2.21 0.45 5.65
N ASP A 60 2.32 0.58 6.96
CA ASP A 60 2.64 -0.58 7.80
C ASP A 60 1.58 -1.70 7.75
N GLN A 61 0.31 -1.34 7.97
CA GLN A 61 -0.79 -2.30 8.02
C GLN A 61 -1.13 -2.88 6.65
N HIS A 62 -1.26 -2.04 5.62
CA HIS A 62 -1.69 -2.50 4.30
C HIS A 62 -0.55 -3.09 3.49
N ARG A 63 0.70 -2.61 3.62
CA ARG A 63 1.84 -3.16 2.83
C ARG A 63 2.05 -4.63 3.12
N LYS A 64 2.05 -5.05 4.39
CA LYS A 64 2.26 -6.46 4.74
C LYS A 64 1.14 -7.35 4.18
N LYS A 65 -0.11 -6.89 4.27
CA LYS A 65 -1.28 -7.61 3.73
C LYS A 65 -1.26 -7.65 2.21
N ILE A 66 -0.88 -6.56 1.55
CA ILE A 66 -0.77 -6.50 0.10
C ILE A 66 0.37 -7.38 -0.37
N ILE A 67 1.53 -7.39 0.26
CA ILE A 67 2.65 -8.27 -0.13
C ILE A 67 2.22 -9.74 -0.13
N ASP A 68 1.39 -10.16 0.83
CA ASP A 68 0.83 -11.51 0.87
C ASP A 68 -0.26 -11.74 -0.20
N TRP A 69 -1.11 -10.73 -0.43
CA TRP A 69 -2.27 -10.83 -1.33
C TRP A 69 -1.93 -10.64 -2.81
N LEU A 70 -0.99 -9.75 -3.14
CA LEU A 70 -0.62 -9.35 -4.49
C LEU A 70 -0.20 -10.55 -5.35
N PRO A 71 0.77 -11.41 -4.96
CA PRO A 71 1.21 -12.53 -5.79
C PRO A 71 0.09 -13.54 -6.08
N ARG A 72 -0.92 -13.66 -5.21
CA ARG A 72 -2.11 -14.50 -5.45
C ARG A 72 -3.08 -13.90 -6.46
N ASN A 73 -3.04 -12.59 -6.68
CA ASN A 73 -4.00 -11.85 -7.51
C ASN A 73 -3.36 -11.21 -8.75
N THR A 74 -2.03 -11.22 -8.86
CA THR A 74 -1.28 -10.71 -10.02
C THR A 74 -0.99 -11.77 -11.08
N GLY A 75 -1.16 -13.05 -10.76
CA GLY A 75 -0.87 -14.18 -11.66
C GLY A 75 -1.99 -14.55 -12.64
N THR A 76 -3.06 -13.77 -12.71
CA THR A 76 -4.21 -14.00 -13.61
C THR A 76 -4.30 -12.97 -14.73
N LEU A 77 -3.18 -12.76 -15.44
CA LEU A 77 -3.15 -12.13 -16.77
C LEU A 77 -2.21 -12.91 -17.68
#